data_AF-A0A9D7F0Z0-F1
#
_entry.id   AF-A0A9D7F0Z0-F1
#
_cell.length_a   1.000
_cell.length_b   1.000
_cell.length_c   1.000
_cell.angle_alpha   90.00
_cell.angle_beta   90.00
_cell.angle_gamma   90.00
#
_symmetry.space_group_name_H-M   'P 1'
#
loop_
_entity.id
_entity.type
_entity.pdbx_description
1 polymer ?
#
loop_
_entity_poly.entity_id
_entity_poly.type
_entity_poly.pdbx_seq_one_letter_code
_entity_poly.pdbx_strand_id
1 'polypeptide(L)'
;MKKIIIFSLILLMTATVGCKRDFLDINVSPNSVTPGSISPDLILPRAEHAIGARMATSYRTYGSWCGYWSRSGTYGPNAEEESYNITSGFGAGEWSGWYDILTDLDIMEKRQMFWDKPFMKVLPKH
;
A
#
# COMPACT_ATOMS: atom_id res chain seq x y z
N MET A 1 -46.73 -23.22 -39.10
CA MET A 1 -45.43 -22.55 -39.39
C MET A 1 -45.23 -21.27 -38.57
N LYS A 2 -46.10 -20.25 -38.61
CA LYS A 2 -45.97 -19.02 -37.78
C LYS A 2 -45.78 -19.28 -36.26
N LYS A 3 -46.53 -20.23 -35.69
CA LYS A 3 -46.44 -20.56 -34.25
C LYS A 3 -45.10 -21.20 -33.85
N ILE A 4 -44.47 -21.94 -34.76
CA ILE A 4 -43.16 -22.59 -34.52
C ILE A 4 -42.04 -21.55 -34.57
N ILE A 5 -42.12 -20.59 -35.50
CA ILE A 5 -41.19 -19.46 -35.60
C ILE A 5 -41.24 -18.58 -34.36
N ILE A 6 -42.45 -18.33 -33.83
CA ILE A 6 -42.62 -17.55 -32.58
C ILE A 6 -41.99 -18.30 -31.39
N PHE A 7 -42.21 -19.61 -31.29
CA PHE A 7 -41.61 -20.43 -30.23
C PHE A 7 -40.08 -20.47 -30.30
N SER A 8 -39.51 -20.59 -31.50
CA SER A 8 -38.05 -20.59 -31.67
C SER A 8 -37.43 -19.24 -31.33
N LEU A 9 -38.13 -18.14 -31.63
CA LEU A 9 -37.64 -16.79 -31.33
C LEU A 9 -37.66 -16.48 -29.83
N ILE A 10 -38.68 -16.96 -29.10
CA ILE A 10 -38.76 -16.82 -27.64
C ILE A 10 -37.65 -17.61 -26.94
N LEU A 11 -37.40 -18.85 -27.40
CA LEU A 11 -36.34 -19.69 -26.84
C LEU A 11 -34.95 -19.06 -27.04
N LEU A 12 -34.71 -18.44 -28.21
CA LEU A 12 -33.45 -17.74 -28.51
C LEU A 12 -33.26 -16.48 -27.65
N MET A 13 -34.34 -15.76 -27.33
CA MET A 13 -34.30 -14.58 -26.45
C MET A 13 -34.01 -14.95 -24.99
N THR A 14 -34.44 -16.11 -24.52
CA THR A 14 -34.13 -16.59 -23.15
C THR A 14 -32.72 -17.16 -23.02
N ALA A 15 -32.12 -17.64 -24.11
CA ALA A 15 -30.78 -18.22 -24.10
C ALA A 15 -29.65 -17.18 -23.97
N THR A 16 -29.94 -15.89 -24.23
CA THR A 16 -28.97 -14.80 -24.10
C THR A 16 -28.97 -14.14 -22.72
N VAL A 17 -29.96 -14.43 -21.87
CA VAL A 17 -30.00 -14.02 -20.46
C VAL A 17 -29.23 -15.02 -19.59
N GLY A 18 -28.00 -15.34 -20.01
CA GLY A 18 -27.08 -16.08 -19.14
C GLY A 18 -26.77 -15.24 -17.91
N CYS A 19 -26.68 -15.88 -16.73
CA CYS A 19 -26.22 -15.20 -15.51
C CYS A 19 -24.90 -14.48 -15.80
N LYS A 20 -24.88 -13.15 -15.67
CA LYS A 20 -23.64 -12.37 -15.81
C LYS A 20 -22.60 -12.96 -14.85
N ARG A 21 -21.37 -13.14 -15.31
CA ARG A 21 -20.27 -13.66 -14.48
C ARG A 21 -20.06 -12.82 -13.22
N ASP A 22 -20.44 -11.54 -13.28
CA ASP A 22 -20.44 -10.59 -12.16
C ASP A 22 -21.33 -11.01 -10.97
N PHE A 23 -22.35 -11.88 -11.16
CA PHE A 23 -23.18 -12.39 -10.05
C PHE A 23 -22.38 -13.27 -9.08
N LEU A 24 -21.29 -13.88 -9.55
CA LEU A 24 -20.41 -14.75 -8.75
C LEU A 24 -19.06 -14.09 -8.44
N ASP A 25 -18.96 -12.76 -8.54
CA ASP A 25 -17.74 -12.04 -8.16
C ASP A 25 -17.60 -11.93 -6.64
N ILE A 26 -17.25 -13.07 -6.02
CA ILE A 26 -16.99 -13.20 -4.58
C ILE A 26 -15.56 -12.82 -4.20
N ASN A 27 -14.74 -12.36 -5.15
CA ASN A 27 -13.34 -12.03 -4.91
C ASN A 27 -13.15 -10.63 -4.31
N VAL A 28 -14.24 -9.96 -3.93
CA VAL A 28 -14.20 -8.75 -3.13
C VAL A 28 -14.04 -9.16 -1.67
N SER A 29 -12.80 -9.09 -1.17
CA SER A 29 -12.54 -9.31 0.25
C SER A 29 -13.30 -8.28 1.10
N PRO A 30 -14.09 -8.71 2.09
CA PRO A 30 -14.78 -7.79 3.00
C PRO A 30 -13.80 -6.99 3.89
N ASN A 31 -12.53 -7.42 3.96
CA ASN A 31 -11.47 -6.72 4.68
C ASN A 31 -10.68 -5.75 3.77
N SER A 32 -10.95 -5.76 2.47
CA SER A 32 -10.31 -4.80 1.57
C SER A 32 -10.85 -3.42 1.84
N VAL A 33 -9.93 -2.50 2.12
CA VAL A 33 -10.25 -1.09 2.20
C VAL A 33 -10.80 -0.61 0.87
N THR A 34 -12.00 -0.01 0.89
CA THR A 34 -12.56 0.64 -0.29
C THR A 34 -12.10 2.11 -0.30
N PRO A 35 -11.96 2.75 -1.48
CA PRO A 35 -11.57 4.16 -1.55
C PRO A 35 -12.48 5.10 -0.76
N GLY A 36 -13.76 4.73 -0.55
CA GLY A 36 -14.71 5.49 0.27
C GLY A 36 -14.65 5.21 1.76
N SER A 37 -14.02 4.11 2.21
CA SER A 37 -13.99 3.72 3.62
C SER A 37 -12.78 4.26 4.39
N ILE A 38 -11.79 4.87 3.73
CA ILE A 38 -10.62 5.44 4.39
C ILE A 38 -10.75 6.96 4.45
N SER A 39 -11.06 7.48 5.64
CA SER A 39 -10.94 8.91 5.93
C SER A 39 -9.46 9.31 5.92
N PRO A 40 -9.07 10.37 5.21
CA PRO A 40 -7.70 10.92 5.26
C PRO A 40 -7.22 11.23 6.69
N ASP A 41 -8.13 11.60 7.59
CA ASP A 41 -7.82 11.91 9.00
C ASP A 41 -7.22 10.70 9.75
N LEU A 42 -7.44 9.47 9.26
CA LEU A 42 -6.88 8.24 9.82
C LEU A 42 -5.53 7.87 9.21
N ILE A 43 -5.19 8.43 8.04
CA ILE A 43 -3.94 8.10 7.34
C ILE A 43 -2.77 8.84 7.98
N LEU A 44 -2.95 10.13 8.31
CA LEU A 44 -1.88 10.98 8.83
C LEU A 44 -1.24 10.44 10.11
N PRO A 45 -1.98 10.10 11.19
CA PRO A 45 -1.35 9.65 12.44
C PRO A 45 -0.57 8.35 12.25
N ARG A 46 -1.06 7.45 11.38
CA ARG A 46 -0.39 6.19 11.07
C ARG A 46 0.87 6.43 10.23
N ALA A 47 0.83 7.34 9.27
CA ALA A 47 2.01 7.72 8.47
C ALA A 47 3.10 8.35 9.35
N GLU A 48 2.74 9.30 10.23
CA GLU A 48 3.66 9.92 11.18
C GLU A 48 4.31 8.90 12.13
N HIS A 49 3.50 7.97 12.67
CA HIS A 49 4.03 6.88 13.49
C HIS A 49 5.04 6.02 12.73
N ALA A 50 4.71 5.65 11.47
CA ALA A 50 5.62 4.86 10.63
C ALA A 50 6.93 5.60 10.33
N ILE A 51 6.87 6.92 10.06
CA ILE A 51 8.05 7.78 9.89
C ILE A 51 8.90 7.73 11.15
N GLY A 52 8.31 8.02 12.32
CA GLY A 52 9.04 8.06 13.59
C GLY A 52 9.70 6.73 13.92
N ALA A 53 8.99 5.61 13.75
CA ALA A 53 9.52 4.27 13.98
C ALA A 53 10.73 3.98 13.06
N ARG A 54 10.64 4.32 11.77
CA ARG A 54 11.75 4.12 10.83
C ARG A 54 12.94 5.00 11.14
N MET A 55 12.72 6.29 11.39
CA MET A 55 13.82 7.20 11.73
C MET A 55 14.60 6.72 12.95
N ALA A 56 13.93 6.07 13.91
CA ALA A 56 14.59 5.54 15.10
C ALA A 56 15.47 4.30 14.82
N THR A 57 15.20 3.53 13.77
CA THR A 57 15.83 2.21 13.57
C THR A 57 16.67 2.09 12.30
N SER A 58 16.30 2.80 11.23
CA SER A 58 16.86 2.65 9.88
C SER A 58 18.30 3.12 9.74
N TYR A 59 18.75 4.04 10.60
CA TYR A 59 20.02 4.74 10.38
C TYR A 59 21.21 4.15 11.13
N ARG A 60 21.04 2.99 11.79
CA ARG A 60 22.09 2.35 12.59
C ARG A 60 23.38 2.15 11.79
N THR A 61 23.30 1.49 10.64
CA THR A 61 24.46 1.18 9.79
C THR A 61 25.23 2.44 9.37
N TYR A 62 24.52 3.47 8.92
CA TYR A 62 25.14 4.73 8.51
C TYR A 62 25.80 5.43 9.69
N GLY A 63 25.18 5.36 10.88
CA GLY A 63 25.78 5.81 12.13
C GLY A 63 27.09 5.09 12.45
N SER A 64 27.18 3.78 12.19
CA SER A 64 28.42 3.02 12.37
C SER A 64 29.51 3.52 11.41
N TRP A 65 29.17 3.68 10.13
CA TRP A 65 30.11 4.09 9.10
C TRP A 65 30.58 5.55 9.25
N CYS A 66 29.73 6.43 9.77
CA CYS A 66 30.09 7.81 10.12
C CYS A 66 30.86 7.90 11.46
N GLY A 67 31.00 6.80 12.20
CA GLY A 67 31.69 6.78 13.49
C GLY A 67 30.88 7.37 14.65
N TYR A 68 29.57 7.56 14.50
CA TYR A 68 28.69 8.07 15.56
C TYR A 68 28.45 7.05 16.67
N TRP A 69 28.53 5.77 16.36
CA TRP A 69 28.45 4.71 17.35
C TRP A 69 29.21 3.47 16.84
N SER A 70 29.44 2.52 17.74
CA SER A 70 30.00 1.21 17.42
C SER A 70 29.35 0.17 18.34
N ARG A 71 29.25 -1.08 17.87
CA ARG A 71 28.74 -2.17 18.68
C ARG A 71 29.69 -2.49 19.83
N SER A 72 29.15 -3.01 20.93
CA SER A 72 29.98 -3.58 21.99
C SER A 72 30.68 -4.86 21.49
N GLY A 73 31.82 -5.20 22.10
CA GLY A 73 32.51 -6.45 21.81
C GLY A 73 31.69 -7.71 22.15
N THR A 74 30.62 -7.58 22.93
CA THR A 74 29.71 -8.68 23.31
C THR A 74 28.52 -8.84 22.38
N TYR A 75 28.26 -7.89 21.49
CA TYR A 75 27.19 -7.98 20.48
C TYR A 75 27.73 -8.61 19.19
N GLY A 76 26.97 -9.53 18.61
CA GLY A 76 27.39 -10.28 17.41
C GLY A 76 27.69 -9.36 16.21
N PRO A 77 28.73 -9.66 15.41
CA PRO A 77 29.04 -8.85 14.24
C PRO A 77 27.95 -8.98 13.16
N ASN A 78 27.67 -7.88 12.47
CA ASN A 78 26.95 -7.95 11.20
C ASN A 78 27.98 -8.19 10.09
N ALA A 79 28.02 -9.42 9.56
CA ALA A 79 29.07 -9.84 8.62
C ALA A 79 29.04 -9.01 7.32
N GLU A 80 27.86 -8.74 6.75
CA GLU A 80 27.77 -7.91 5.53
C GLU A 80 28.23 -6.47 5.77
N GLU A 81 27.82 -5.85 6.87
CA GLU A 81 28.18 -4.47 7.24
C GLU A 81 29.67 -4.31 7.57
N GLU A 82 30.23 -5.23 8.37
CA GLU A 82 31.60 -5.11 8.91
C GLU A 82 32.67 -5.62 7.95
N SER A 83 32.34 -6.55 7.06
CA SER A 83 33.24 -6.99 5.97
C SER A 83 33.14 -6.11 4.73
N TYR A 84 32.22 -5.13 4.71
CA TYR A 84 31.89 -4.30 3.55
C TYR A 84 31.45 -5.10 2.31
N ASN A 85 30.92 -6.31 2.50
CA ASN A 85 30.35 -7.13 1.44
C ASN A 85 28.91 -6.70 1.11
N ILE A 86 28.77 -5.47 0.63
CA ILE A 86 27.47 -4.83 0.38
C ILE A 86 26.86 -5.34 -0.93
N THR A 87 25.74 -6.06 -0.82
CA THR A 87 24.97 -6.57 -1.97
C THR A 87 23.72 -5.74 -2.23
N SER A 88 23.01 -6.00 -3.33
CA SER A 88 21.72 -5.35 -3.63
C SER A 88 20.61 -5.65 -2.62
N GLY A 89 20.75 -6.71 -1.82
CA GLY A 89 19.81 -7.02 -0.74
C GLY A 89 20.06 -6.22 0.54
N PHE A 90 21.26 -5.65 0.70
CA PHE A 90 21.62 -4.91 1.90
C PHE A 90 20.77 -3.64 2.02
N GLY A 91 19.99 -3.54 3.10
CA GLY A 91 19.09 -2.41 3.32
C GLY A 91 17.89 -2.33 2.37
N ALA A 92 17.56 -3.40 1.62
CA ALA A 92 16.44 -3.38 0.68
C ALA A 92 15.08 -3.02 1.32
N GLY A 93 14.91 -3.33 2.61
CA GLY A 93 13.74 -2.96 3.41
C GLY A 93 13.60 -1.46 3.69
N GLU A 94 14.67 -0.69 3.53
CA GLU A 94 14.63 0.77 3.66
C GLU A 94 13.85 1.39 2.51
N TRP A 95 14.21 1.02 1.27
CA TRP A 95 13.54 1.54 0.09
C TRP A 95 12.04 1.22 0.09
N SER A 96 11.69 -0.07 0.19
CA SER A 96 10.29 -0.51 0.16
C SER A 96 9.49 0.13 1.29
N GLY A 97 10.13 0.30 2.43
CA GLY A 97 9.52 0.86 3.60
C GLY A 97 9.23 2.36 3.57
N TRP A 98 10.15 3.16 3.04
CA TRP A 98 9.89 4.57 2.80
C TRP A 98 8.89 4.77 1.67
N TYR A 99 8.94 3.93 0.64
CA TYR A 99 8.00 4.01 -0.48
C TYR A 99 6.55 3.69 -0.07
N ASP A 100 6.37 2.77 0.87
CA ASP A 100 5.06 2.47 1.49
C ASP A 100 4.48 3.71 2.18
N ILE A 101 5.27 4.37 3.02
CA ILE A 101 4.87 5.63 3.69
C ILE A 101 4.53 6.72 2.68
N LEU A 102 5.37 6.90 1.65
CA LEU A 102 5.13 7.90 0.60
C LEU A 102 3.85 7.60 -0.17
N THR A 103 3.56 6.33 -0.43
CA THR A 103 2.32 5.90 -1.08
C THR A 103 1.10 6.25 -0.23
N ASP A 104 1.17 6.03 1.09
CA ASP A 104 0.08 6.39 1.99
C ASP A 104 -0.16 7.91 2.05
N LEU A 105 0.91 8.70 2.06
CA LEU A 105 0.83 10.17 2.04
C LEU A 105 0.26 10.69 0.70
N ASP A 106 0.66 10.11 -0.43
CA ASP A 106 0.11 10.44 -1.76
C ASP A 106 -1.39 10.11 -1.84
N ILE A 107 -1.80 8.97 -1.29
CA ILE A 107 -3.21 8.58 -1.20
C ILE A 107 -3.99 9.56 -0.32
N MET A 108 -3.43 9.96 0.82
CA MET A 108 -4.03 10.96 1.70
C MET A 108 -4.20 12.30 0.98
N GLU A 109 -3.16 12.78 0.29
CA GLU A 109 -3.20 14.04 -0.46
C GLU A 109 -4.27 14.01 -1.55
N LYS A 110 -4.38 12.91 -2.30
CA LYS A 110 -5.40 12.78 -3.35
C LYS A 110 -6.81 12.74 -2.78
N ARG A 111 -7.00 12.14 -1.59
CA ARG A 111 -8.32 12.01 -0.96
C ARG A 111 -8.77 13.24 -0.19
N GLN A 112 -7.87 14.11 0.26
CA GLN A 112 -8.26 15.31 1.02
C GLN A 112 -9.25 16.21 0.26
N MET A 113 -9.19 16.22 -1.08
CA MET A 113 -10.07 17.00 -1.95
C MET A 113 -11.51 16.46 -1.95
N PHE A 114 -11.68 15.15 -1.80
CA PHE A 114 -12.98 14.50 -1.72
C PHE A 114 -13.68 14.81 -0.39
N TRP A 115 -12.92 14.95 0.70
CA TRP A 115 -13.44 15.16 2.05
C TRP A 115 -13.48 16.63 2.50
N ASP A 116 -13.08 17.57 1.63
CA ASP A 116 -12.93 19.01 1.90
C ASP A 116 -12.27 19.34 3.25
N LYS A 117 -11.08 18.77 3.47
CA LYS A 117 -10.33 18.92 4.72
C LYS A 117 -9.20 19.94 4.55
N PRO A 118 -9.39 21.21 4.96
CA PRO A 118 -8.41 22.28 4.70
C PRO A 118 -7.09 22.11 5.45
N PHE A 119 -7.09 21.46 6.61
CA PHE A 119 -5.87 21.26 7.42
C PHE A 119 -4.83 20.37 6.71
N MET A 120 -5.25 19.39 5.90
CA MET A 120 -4.29 18.56 5.16
C MET A 120 -3.67 19.29 3.96
N LYS A 121 -4.31 20.36 3.45
CA LYS A 121 -3.78 21.15 2.32
C LYS A 121 -2.52 21.93 2.70
N VAL A 122 -2.30 22.16 3.99
CA VAL A 122 -1.21 22.98 4.53
C VAL A 122 0.01 22.15 4.93
N LEU A 123 -0.08 20.82 4.89
CA LEU A 123 1.06 19.96 5.20
C LEU A 123 2.15 20.17 4.14
N PRO A 124 3.42 20.36 4.56
CA PRO A 124 4.49 20.68 3.66
C PRO A 124 4.72 19.55 2.66
N LYS A 125 4.78 19.92 1.39
CA LYS A 125 5.10 19.02 0.27
C LYS A 125 6.62 18.90 0.21
N HIS A 126 7.17 17.89 0.84
CA HIS A 126 8.60 17.59 0.79
C HIS A 126 8.91 16.61 -0.33
#